data_AF-A0A8T0SY00-F1
#
_entry.id   AF-A0A8T0SY00-F1
#
_cell.length_a   1.000
_cell.length_b   1.000
_cell.length_c   1.000
_cell.angle_alpha   90.00
_cell.angle_beta   90.00
_cell.angle_gamma   90.00
#
_symmetry.space_group_name_H-M   'P 1'
#
loop_
_entity.id
_entity.type
_entity.pdbx_description
1 polymer ?
#
loop_
_entity_poly.entity_id
_entity_poly.type
_entity_poly.pdbx_seq_one_letter_code
_entity_poly.pdbx_strand_id
1 'polypeptide(L)'
;MRLVRASCSAWSVPPFSPQGTQAEGYNGLCAPPLATVAVHSIQNGRHVKRSLHDVTQAGYRHIDCARVYGNEKEIGLALKKLFAEGVVKREDLFITSKLWNDHHAPEDVPEALNESLNDLQLDYLDLYLIHWPFSVKKGTNTSPENFVTPDIPATWGAMEKLYDAGKARAIGVSNFSSKKLGDLLAVARVPPAVDQVECHPGWQQTKLHTFCQSTGVHLSAYSPLGSPGTSWMNGNVLKEPVIISIAEKLGKTPAQVALRWNIQMGHSVLPKSTNEG
;
A
#
# COMPACT_ATOMS: atom_id res chain seq x y z
N MET A 1 -28.35 6.31 -23.91
CA MET A 1 -27.22 5.53 -23.36
C MET A 1 -26.86 6.15 -22.01
N ARG A 2 -27.35 5.57 -20.90
CA ARG A 2 -27.22 6.14 -19.55
C ARG A 2 -25.83 5.81 -19.00
N LEU A 3 -25.01 6.83 -18.69
CA LEU A 3 -23.81 6.67 -17.88
C LEU A 3 -24.22 6.15 -16.49
N VAL A 4 -23.75 4.97 -16.14
CA VAL A 4 -23.81 4.46 -14.76
C VAL A 4 -22.72 5.19 -13.98
N ARG A 5 -23.11 6.22 -13.20
CA ARG A 5 -22.25 6.75 -12.14
C ARG A 5 -22.18 5.70 -11.04
N ALA A 6 -21.03 5.06 -10.87
CA ALA A 6 -20.76 4.26 -9.68
C ALA A 6 -20.64 5.21 -8.48
N SER A 7 -21.60 5.19 -7.57
CA SER A 7 -21.58 5.98 -6.34
C SER A 7 -20.64 5.32 -5.31
N CYS A 8 -19.51 5.95 -4.96
CA CYS A 8 -18.71 5.61 -3.76
C CYS A 8 -19.50 6.07 -2.50
N SER A 9 -20.62 5.41 -2.15
CA SER A 9 -21.46 5.77 -0.99
C SER A 9 -21.30 4.85 0.22
N ALA A 10 -20.27 4.00 0.26
CA ALA A 10 -20.10 2.99 1.32
C ALA A 10 -18.99 3.29 2.35
N TRP A 11 -18.25 4.40 2.23
CA TRP A 11 -17.11 4.69 3.10
C TRP A 11 -17.22 6.05 3.79
N SER A 12 -18.28 6.21 4.59
CA SER A 12 -18.35 7.25 5.62
C SER A 12 -18.03 6.62 6.97
N VAL A 13 -16.77 6.72 7.40
CA VAL A 13 -16.44 6.54 8.83
C VAL A 13 -17.05 7.76 9.55
N PRO A 14 -17.80 7.57 10.67
CA PRO A 14 -18.38 8.72 11.37
C PRO A 14 -17.27 9.66 11.85
N PRO A 15 -17.43 10.98 11.69
CA PRO A 15 -16.41 11.94 12.05
C PRO A 15 -16.22 11.93 13.57
N PHE A 16 -15.04 11.51 14.04
CA PHE A 16 -14.55 12.02 15.32
C PHE A 16 -14.05 13.45 15.08
N SER A 17 -14.96 14.42 15.20
CA SER A 17 -14.58 15.81 15.44
C SER A 17 -14.47 16.03 16.96
N PRO A 18 -13.50 16.84 17.38
CA PRO A 18 -13.80 18.25 17.44
C PRO A 18 -12.80 19.08 16.64
N GLN A 19 -13.37 19.82 15.68
CA GLN A 19 -12.83 21.03 15.05
C GLN A 19 -11.71 20.87 14.01
N GLY A 20 -12.06 21.04 12.72
CA GLY A 20 -11.12 21.48 11.69
C GLY A 20 -11.18 20.74 10.35
N THR A 21 -12.03 21.26 9.43
CA THR A 21 -12.02 21.08 7.96
C THR A 21 -12.25 19.67 7.38
N GLN A 22 -13.46 19.47 6.85
CA GLN A 22 -13.73 18.48 5.80
C GLN A 22 -12.93 18.86 4.55
N ALA A 23 -12.07 17.96 4.06
CA ALA A 23 -11.47 18.08 2.74
C ALA A 23 -12.45 17.51 1.71
N GLU A 24 -13.38 18.33 1.23
CA GLU A 24 -14.11 18.08 -0.01
C GLU A 24 -13.13 18.25 -1.18
N GLY A 25 -12.74 17.17 -1.83
CA GLY A 25 -11.82 17.23 -2.97
C GLY A 25 -11.22 15.91 -3.44
N TYR A 26 -11.93 14.79 -3.34
CA TYR A 26 -11.50 13.56 -4.01
C TYR A 26 -12.34 13.37 -5.27
N ASN A 27 -11.72 13.55 -6.45
CA ASN A 27 -12.30 13.41 -7.78
C ASN A 27 -12.73 11.95 -8.09
N GLY A 28 -13.73 11.41 -7.39
CA GLY A 28 -14.38 10.13 -7.70
C GLY A 28 -13.50 8.88 -7.62
N LEU A 29 -12.22 9.01 -7.29
CA LEU A 29 -11.30 7.89 -7.04
C LEU A 29 -11.49 7.45 -5.59
N CYS A 30 -11.93 6.20 -5.41
CA CYS A 30 -12.03 5.57 -4.09
C CYS A 30 -10.59 5.38 -3.55
N ALA A 31 -10.03 6.43 -2.94
CA ALA A 31 -8.76 6.40 -2.22
C ALA A 31 -8.85 5.46 -1.01
N PRO A 32 -7.74 4.83 -0.56
CA PRO A 32 -7.73 4.12 0.71
C PRO A 32 -8.21 5.07 1.82
N PRO A 33 -8.93 4.57 2.85
CA PRO A 33 -9.43 5.45 3.89
C PRO A 33 -8.27 6.22 4.53
N LEU A 34 -8.47 7.52 4.71
CA LEU A 34 -7.58 8.38 5.50
C LEU A 34 -7.25 7.66 6.82
N ALA A 35 -5.96 7.40 7.03
CA ALA A 35 -5.40 6.75 8.22
C ALA A 35 -5.85 5.30 8.50
N THR A 36 -5.72 4.39 7.53
CA THR A 36 -5.72 2.94 7.82
C THR A 36 -4.37 2.47 8.33
N VAL A 37 -4.40 1.56 9.31
CA VAL A 37 -3.27 0.68 9.62
C VAL A 37 -3.45 -0.56 8.75
N ALA A 38 -2.49 -0.84 7.88
CA ALA A 38 -2.45 -2.10 7.13
C ALA A 38 -1.36 -3.01 7.69
N VAL A 39 -1.55 -4.31 7.53
CA VAL A 39 -0.50 -5.27 7.85
C VAL A 39 0.29 -5.59 6.58
N HIS A 40 1.59 -5.33 6.60
CA HIS A 40 2.51 -5.83 5.58
C HIS A 40 2.71 -7.33 5.79
N SER A 41 2.55 -8.11 4.72
CA SER A 41 2.41 -9.55 4.84
C SER A 41 3.63 -10.26 5.46
N ILE A 42 3.33 -11.33 6.19
CA ILE A 42 4.25 -12.08 7.03
C ILE A 42 5.06 -13.05 6.18
N GLN A 43 6.38 -12.88 6.19
CA GLN A 43 7.32 -13.84 5.62
C GLN A 43 7.42 -15.06 6.55
N ASN A 44 6.59 -16.07 6.32
CA ASN A 44 6.79 -17.51 6.61
C ASN A 44 5.44 -18.24 6.56
N GLY A 45 5.26 -19.16 5.61
CA GLY A 45 3.96 -19.78 5.27
C GLY A 45 3.20 -20.48 6.40
N ARG A 46 3.86 -20.87 7.50
CA ARG A 46 3.18 -21.44 8.69
C ARG A 46 2.48 -20.38 9.56
N HIS A 47 2.87 -19.11 9.49
CA HIS A 47 2.32 -18.04 10.34
C HIS A 47 1.25 -17.19 9.64
N VAL A 48 1.18 -17.22 8.31
CA VAL A 48 0.26 -16.38 7.50
C VAL A 48 -1.22 -16.67 7.80
N LYS A 49 -1.60 -17.95 7.97
CA LYS A 49 -3.01 -18.32 8.19
C LYS A 49 -3.55 -17.84 9.53
N ARG A 50 -2.78 -18.04 10.60
CA ARG A 50 -3.16 -17.63 11.95
C ARG A 50 -3.15 -16.10 12.05
N SER A 51 -2.14 -15.46 11.49
CA SER A 51 -2.03 -14.00 11.52
C SER A 51 -3.16 -13.29 10.78
N LEU A 52 -3.63 -13.79 9.63
CA LEU A 52 -4.72 -13.13 8.89
C LEU A 52 -6.05 -13.18 9.63
N HIS A 53 -6.32 -14.29 10.32
CA HIS A 53 -7.46 -14.38 11.22
C HIS A 53 -7.31 -13.42 12.41
N ASP A 54 -6.14 -13.41 13.06
CA ASP A 54 -5.91 -12.57 14.23
C ASP A 54 -5.98 -11.08 13.90
N VAL A 55 -5.38 -10.64 12.77
CA VAL A 55 -5.43 -9.22 12.37
C VAL A 55 -6.83 -8.81 11.94
N THR A 56 -7.60 -9.68 11.28
CA THR A 56 -8.99 -9.35 10.93
C THR A 56 -9.89 -9.29 12.17
N GLN A 57 -9.68 -10.16 13.15
CA GLN A 57 -10.33 -10.08 14.46
C GLN A 57 -9.92 -8.84 15.26
N ALA A 58 -8.65 -8.43 15.18
CA ALA A 58 -8.15 -7.19 15.77
C ALA A 58 -8.65 -5.92 15.05
N GLY A 59 -9.48 -6.06 14.00
CA GLY A 59 -10.15 -4.96 13.32
C GLY A 59 -9.41 -4.44 12.08
N TYR A 60 -8.30 -5.07 11.66
CA TYR A 60 -7.62 -4.67 10.43
C TYR A 60 -8.49 -5.00 9.21
N ARG A 61 -8.53 -4.05 8.28
CA ARG A 61 -9.27 -4.17 7.01
C ARG A 61 -8.39 -3.88 5.80
N HIS A 62 -7.10 -3.62 5.97
CA HIS A 62 -6.16 -3.38 4.88
C HIS A 62 -5.00 -4.38 4.98
N ILE A 63 -4.76 -5.11 3.88
CA ILE A 63 -3.66 -6.06 3.74
C ILE A 63 -2.77 -5.60 2.57
N ASP A 64 -1.49 -5.40 2.85
CA ASP A 64 -0.48 -5.02 1.87
C ASP A 64 0.36 -6.24 1.45
N CYS A 65 0.21 -6.63 0.18
CA CYS A 65 0.91 -7.73 -0.46
C CYS A 65 1.87 -7.23 -1.53
N ALA A 66 2.68 -8.13 -2.08
CA ALA A 66 3.37 -7.98 -3.35
C ALA A 66 3.80 -9.36 -3.84
N ARG A 67 3.82 -9.55 -5.16
CA ARG A 67 4.31 -10.79 -5.78
C ARG A 67 5.69 -11.21 -5.28
N VAL A 68 6.62 -10.26 -5.19
CA VAL A 68 8.01 -10.51 -4.80
C VAL A 68 8.14 -11.04 -3.36
N TYR A 69 7.13 -10.86 -2.51
CA TYR A 69 7.16 -11.39 -1.14
C TYR A 69 7.01 -12.92 -1.11
N GLY A 70 6.60 -13.53 -2.22
CA GLY A 70 6.56 -14.98 -2.39
C GLY A 70 5.55 -15.69 -1.49
N ASN A 71 4.53 -14.98 -1.01
CA ASN A 71 3.55 -15.49 -0.05
C ASN A 71 2.08 -15.19 -0.41
N GLU A 72 1.81 -14.72 -1.62
CA GLU A 72 0.45 -14.38 -2.06
C GLU A 72 -0.49 -15.60 -2.07
N LYS A 73 0.03 -16.80 -2.39
CA LYS A 73 -0.74 -18.05 -2.35
C LYS A 73 -1.25 -18.38 -0.95
N GLU A 74 -0.38 -18.26 0.06
CA GLU A 74 -0.72 -18.50 1.45
C GLU A 74 -1.74 -17.48 1.96
N ILE A 75 -1.59 -16.23 1.54
CA ILE A 75 -2.54 -15.15 1.85
C ILE A 75 -3.89 -15.47 1.21
N GLY A 76 -3.93 -15.87 -0.07
CA GLY A 76 -5.17 -16.20 -0.76
C GLY A 76 -5.91 -17.37 -0.13
N LEU A 77 -5.19 -18.41 0.31
CA LEU A 77 -5.78 -19.53 1.05
C LEU A 77 -6.39 -19.08 2.38
N ALA A 78 -5.77 -18.13 3.08
CA ALA A 78 -6.30 -17.58 4.31
C ALA A 78 -7.51 -16.66 4.07
N LEU A 79 -7.46 -15.80 3.05
CA LEU A 79 -8.59 -14.96 2.63
C LEU A 79 -9.82 -15.80 2.28
N LYS A 80 -9.65 -16.83 1.45
CA LYS A 80 -10.74 -17.76 1.09
C LYS A 80 -11.37 -18.40 2.32
N LYS A 81 -10.56 -18.80 3.30
CA LYS A 81 -11.06 -19.36 4.56
C LYS A 81 -11.87 -18.32 5.34
N LEU A 82 -11.36 -17.10 5.50
CA LEU A 82 -12.07 -16.02 6.20
C LEU A 82 -13.41 -15.68 5.56
N PHE A 83 -13.47 -15.68 4.22
CA PHE A 83 -14.72 -15.47 3.49
C PHE A 83 -15.70 -16.64 3.66
N ALA A 84 -15.21 -17.88 3.59
CA ALA A 84 -16.05 -19.07 3.76
C ALA A 84 -16.61 -19.21 5.19
N GLU A 85 -15.85 -18.78 6.20
CA GLU A 85 -16.27 -18.75 7.61
C GLU A 85 -17.14 -17.55 7.96
N GLY A 86 -17.33 -16.60 7.02
CA GLY A 86 -18.15 -15.39 7.23
C GLY A 86 -17.52 -14.39 8.21
N VAL A 87 -16.20 -14.46 8.44
CA VAL A 87 -15.48 -13.54 9.34
C VAL A 87 -15.50 -12.11 8.79
N VAL A 88 -15.32 -11.99 7.48
CA VAL A 88 -15.38 -10.73 6.72
C VAL A 88 -15.90 -11.02 5.31
N LYS A 89 -16.49 -10.03 4.64
CA LYS A 89 -16.79 -10.10 3.20
C LYS A 89 -15.62 -9.54 2.39
N ARG A 90 -15.58 -9.86 1.09
CA ARG A 90 -14.52 -9.35 0.20
C ARG A 90 -14.52 -7.82 0.16
N GLU A 91 -15.69 -7.21 0.11
CA GLU A 91 -15.89 -5.77 0.09
C GLU A 91 -15.54 -5.07 1.41
N ASP A 92 -15.38 -5.81 2.51
CA ASP A 92 -14.91 -5.26 3.79
C ASP A 92 -13.39 -5.08 3.83
N LEU A 93 -12.66 -5.71 2.91
CA LEU A 93 -11.19 -5.68 2.86
C LEU A 93 -10.66 -4.81 1.73
N PHE A 94 -9.59 -4.07 2.03
CA PHE A 94 -8.75 -3.37 1.08
C PHE A 94 -7.47 -4.16 0.85
N ILE A 95 -7.31 -4.75 -0.34
CA ILE A 95 -6.15 -5.58 -0.69
C ILE A 95 -5.27 -4.85 -1.70
N THR A 96 -4.01 -4.66 -1.33
CA THR A 96 -2.97 -4.07 -2.20
C THR A 96 -2.03 -5.17 -2.69
N SER A 97 -1.65 -5.14 -3.97
CA SER A 97 -0.47 -5.87 -4.48
C SER A 97 0.36 -4.96 -5.39
N LYS A 98 1.50 -5.46 -5.87
CA LYS A 98 2.52 -4.66 -6.56
C LYS A 98 3.11 -5.40 -7.76
N LEU A 99 3.20 -4.69 -8.89
CA LEU A 99 3.89 -5.09 -10.11
C LEU A 99 5.40 -5.11 -9.87
N TRP A 100 6.04 -6.27 -10.05
CA TRP A 100 7.48 -6.42 -9.87
C TRP A 100 8.28 -5.97 -11.10
N ASN A 101 9.56 -5.67 -10.87
CA ASN A 101 10.44 -4.96 -11.78
C ASN A 101 10.73 -5.71 -13.09
N ASP A 102 10.43 -7.00 -13.17
CA ASP A 102 10.63 -7.83 -14.35
C ASP A 102 9.38 -7.91 -15.26
N HIS A 103 8.28 -7.23 -14.91
CA HIS A 103 7.02 -7.22 -15.67
C HIS A 103 6.57 -5.80 -16.07
N HIS A 104 7.51 -4.90 -16.33
CA HIS A 104 7.19 -3.51 -16.70
C HIS A 104 6.82 -3.32 -18.18
N ALA A 105 7.09 -4.30 -19.05
CA ALA A 105 6.63 -4.22 -20.43
C ALA A 105 5.09 -4.22 -20.48
N PRO A 106 4.44 -3.37 -21.29
CA PRO A 106 2.97 -3.23 -21.29
C PRO A 106 2.18 -4.54 -21.43
N GLU A 107 2.72 -5.49 -22.19
CA GLU A 107 2.18 -6.83 -22.40
C GLU A 107 2.27 -7.75 -21.18
N ASP A 108 3.26 -7.53 -20.31
CA ASP A 108 3.53 -8.35 -19.11
C ASP A 108 2.74 -7.88 -17.89
N VAL A 109 2.35 -6.61 -17.86
CA VAL A 109 1.56 -6.01 -16.76
C VAL A 109 0.25 -6.79 -16.48
N PRO A 110 -0.62 -7.10 -17.47
CA PRO A 110 -1.82 -7.89 -17.20
C PRO A 110 -1.53 -9.34 -16.81
N GLU A 111 -0.45 -9.94 -17.31
CA GLU A 111 0.00 -11.28 -16.91
C GLU A 111 0.34 -11.28 -15.41
N ALA A 112 1.17 -10.33 -14.96
CA ALA A 112 1.58 -10.22 -13.57
C ALA A 112 0.40 -9.98 -12.61
N LEU A 113 -0.56 -9.11 -12.98
CA LEU A 113 -1.75 -8.91 -12.14
C LEU A 113 -2.60 -10.18 -12.06
N ASN A 114 -2.83 -10.87 -13.17
CA ASN A 114 -3.62 -12.10 -13.18
C ASN A 114 -3.00 -13.20 -12.33
N GLU A 115 -1.67 -13.31 -12.32
CA GLU A 115 -0.96 -14.23 -11.43
C GLU A 115 -1.17 -13.88 -9.95
N SER A 116 -1.02 -12.60 -9.57
CA SER A 116 -1.32 -12.15 -8.19
C SER A 116 -2.79 -12.39 -7.81
N LEU A 117 -3.74 -12.14 -8.71
CA LEU A 117 -5.16 -12.40 -8.48
C LEU A 117 -5.45 -13.89 -8.28
N ASN A 118 -4.83 -14.76 -9.09
CA ASN A 118 -4.95 -16.21 -8.96
C ASN A 118 -4.39 -16.70 -7.61
N ASP A 119 -3.20 -16.23 -7.24
CA ASP A 119 -2.54 -16.61 -5.99
C ASP A 119 -3.33 -16.12 -4.77
N LEU A 120 -3.82 -14.87 -4.81
CA LEU A 120 -4.66 -14.29 -3.76
C LEU A 120 -6.11 -14.82 -3.77
N GLN A 121 -6.51 -15.56 -4.81
CA GLN A 121 -7.87 -16.06 -5.03
C GLN A 121 -8.93 -14.93 -5.02
N LEU A 122 -8.66 -13.86 -5.78
CA LEU A 122 -9.48 -12.66 -5.88
C LEU A 122 -9.84 -12.36 -7.34
N ASP A 123 -11.00 -11.71 -7.54
CA ASP A 123 -11.40 -11.23 -8.87
C ASP A 123 -10.82 -9.85 -9.21
N TYR A 124 -10.50 -9.06 -8.17
CA TYR A 124 -9.95 -7.71 -8.27
C TYR A 124 -9.07 -7.35 -7.06
N LEU A 125 -8.15 -6.40 -7.26
CA LEU A 125 -7.42 -5.71 -6.19
C LEU A 125 -8.03 -4.34 -5.92
N ASP A 126 -7.98 -3.89 -4.67
CA ASP A 126 -8.38 -2.53 -4.32
C ASP A 126 -7.33 -1.53 -4.77
N LEU A 127 -6.04 -1.91 -4.71
CA LEU A 127 -4.91 -1.10 -5.16
C LEU A 127 -3.84 -1.97 -5.82
N TYR A 128 -3.36 -1.54 -6.99
CA TYR A 128 -2.20 -2.15 -7.65
C TYR A 128 -1.11 -1.12 -7.91
N LEU A 129 0.12 -1.39 -7.45
CA LEU A 129 1.23 -0.43 -7.48
C LEU A 129 2.34 -0.85 -8.43
N ILE A 130 2.94 0.08 -9.17
CA ILE A 130 4.31 -0.12 -9.67
C ILE A 130 5.25 -0.18 -8.46
N HIS A 131 5.94 -1.29 -8.22
CA HIS A 131 6.68 -1.48 -6.96
C HIS A 131 7.93 -0.59 -6.87
N TRP A 132 8.67 -0.41 -7.96
CA TRP A 132 9.82 0.49 -8.02
C TRP A 132 9.87 1.20 -9.37
N PRO A 133 10.42 2.42 -9.48
CA PRO A 133 10.70 3.06 -10.77
C PRO A 133 11.99 2.50 -11.40
N PHE A 134 12.05 1.17 -11.54
CA PHE A 134 13.22 0.41 -11.92
C PHE A 134 12.79 -0.89 -12.62
N SER A 135 13.55 -1.33 -13.62
CA SER A 135 13.21 -2.52 -14.40
C SER A 135 14.40 -3.46 -14.61
N VAL A 136 14.09 -4.75 -14.70
CA VAL A 136 15.02 -5.79 -15.13
C VAL A 136 14.42 -6.59 -16.29
N LYS A 137 15.24 -7.36 -17.01
CA LYS A 137 14.76 -8.29 -18.03
C LYS A 137 13.77 -9.29 -17.42
N LYS A 138 12.67 -9.59 -18.13
CA LYS A 138 11.64 -10.55 -17.68
C LYS A 138 12.26 -11.89 -17.31
N GLY A 139 11.84 -12.45 -16.17
CA GLY A 139 12.29 -13.78 -15.71
C GLY A 139 13.75 -13.84 -15.25
N THR A 140 14.39 -12.70 -15.00
CA THR A 140 15.77 -12.64 -14.51
C THR A 140 15.85 -12.12 -13.07
N ASN A 141 17.01 -12.30 -12.44
CA ASN A 141 17.28 -11.79 -11.11
C ASN A 141 17.64 -10.29 -11.13
N THR A 142 17.66 -9.68 -9.94
CA THR A 142 18.10 -8.29 -9.76
C THR A 142 19.63 -8.20 -9.70
N SER A 143 20.27 -8.42 -10.85
CA SER A 143 21.72 -8.23 -11.04
C SER A 143 22.00 -7.16 -12.11
N PRO A 144 23.07 -6.35 -11.99
CA PRO A 144 23.34 -5.21 -12.87
C PRO A 144 23.28 -5.49 -14.37
N GLU A 145 23.71 -6.66 -14.82
CA GLU A 145 23.68 -7.13 -16.21
C GLU A 145 22.26 -7.32 -16.80
N ASN A 146 21.26 -7.38 -15.92
CA ASN A 146 19.86 -7.55 -16.28
C ASN A 146 19.06 -6.25 -16.21
N PHE A 147 19.67 -5.14 -15.80
CA PHE A 147 18.99 -3.87 -15.65
C PHE A 147 18.58 -3.33 -17.03
N VAL A 148 17.35 -2.84 -17.12
CA VAL A 148 16.82 -2.19 -18.32
C VAL A 148 16.27 -0.82 -17.97
N THR A 149 16.27 0.11 -18.92
CA THR A 149 15.71 1.43 -18.69
C THR A 149 14.19 1.32 -18.60
N PRO A 150 13.56 1.73 -17.48
CA PRO A 150 12.11 1.65 -17.35
C PRO A 150 11.42 2.69 -18.25
N ASP A 151 10.43 2.26 -19.03
CA ASP A 151 9.48 3.14 -19.71
C ASP A 151 8.21 3.28 -18.86
N ILE A 152 8.29 4.12 -17.81
CA ILE A 152 7.21 4.30 -16.86
C ILE A 152 5.91 4.78 -17.52
N PRO A 153 5.90 5.73 -18.48
CA PRO A 153 4.67 6.08 -19.20
C PRO A 153 4.02 4.89 -19.91
N ALA A 154 4.79 4.02 -20.57
CA ALA A 154 4.26 2.83 -21.23
C ALA A 154 3.71 1.81 -20.21
N THR A 155 4.45 1.54 -19.14
CA THR A 155 3.98 0.67 -18.04
C THR A 155 2.70 1.23 -17.42
N TRP A 156 2.65 2.54 -17.17
CA TRP A 156 1.47 3.20 -16.60
C TRP A 156 0.27 3.09 -17.53
N GLY A 157 0.44 3.31 -18.84
CA GLY A 157 -0.63 3.10 -19.82
C GLY A 157 -1.23 1.69 -19.78
N ALA A 158 -0.44 0.67 -19.44
CA ALA A 158 -0.95 -0.69 -19.19
C ALA A 158 -1.68 -0.79 -17.84
N MET A 159 -1.16 -0.17 -16.77
CA MET A 159 -1.84 -0.08 -15.46
C MET A 159 -3.21 0.58 -15.57
N GLU A 160 -3.34 1.65 -16.37
CA GLU A 160 -4.62 2.31 -16.60
C GLU A 160 -5.66 1.40 -17.28
N LYS A 161 -5.22 0.49 -18.17
CA LYS A 161 -6.13 -0.51 -18.77
C LYS A 161 -6.63 -1.51 -17.72
N LEU A 162 -5.82 -1.85 -16.72
CA LEU A 162 -6.25 -2.70 -15.59
C LEU A 162 -7.29 -1.99 -14.73
N TYR A 163 -7.13 -0.68 -14.55
CA TYR A 163 -8.11 0.19 -13.89
C TYR A 163 -9.43 0.23 -14.67
N ASP A 164 -9.38 0.52 -15.97
CA ASP A 164 -10.57 0.59 -16.82
C ASP A 164 -11.32 -0.76 -16.87
N ALA A 165 -10.59 -1.88 -16.80
CA ALA A 165 -11.15 -3.24 -16.76
C ALA A 165 -11.71 -3.63 -15.38
N GLY A 166 -11.56 -2.79 -14.35
CA GLY A 166 -11.99 -3.07 -12.97
C GLY A 166 -11.19 -4.15 -12.25
N LYS A 167 -10.06 -4.58 -12.82
CA LYS A 167 -9.15 -5.58 -12.22
C LYS A 167 -8.33 -4.98 -11.06
N ALA A 168 -8.08 -3.67 -11.11
CA ALA A 168 -7.58 -2.88 -10.01
C ALA A 168 -8.51 -1.66 -9.80
N ARG A 169 -9.11 -1.50 -8.62
CA ARG A 169 -10.04 -0.38 -8.35
C ARG A 169 -9.33 0.96 -8.21
N ALA A 170 -8.06 0.93 -7.82
CA ALA A 170 -7.14 2.04 -7.85
C ALA A 170 -5.77 1.55 -8.34
N ILE A 171 -5.01 2.45 -8.95
CA ILE A 171 -3.63 2.21 -9.36
C ILE A 171 -2.73 3.29 -8.77
N GLY A 172 -1.50 2.93 -8.45
CA GLY A 172 -0.54 3.83 -7.82
C GLY A 172 0.90 3.42 -8.08
N VAL A 173 1.81 4.07 -7.37
CA VAL A 173 3.24 3.82 -7.46
C VAL A 173 3.82 3.57 -6.07
N SER A 174 5.04 3.06 -6.02
CA SER A 174 5.82 2.93 -4.80
C SER A 174 7.28 3.27 -5.09
N ASN A 175 7.94 3.92 -4.13
CA ASN A 175 9.32 4.36 -4.23
C ASN A 175 9.57 5.45 -5.28
N PHE A 176 8.55 6.24 -5.60
CA PHE A 176 8.71 7.37 -6.50
C PHE A 176 9.19 8.59 -5.73
N SER A 177 10.13 9.34 -6.32
CA SER A 177 10.48 10.65 -5.78
C SER A 177 9.46 11.68 -6.26
N SER A 178 9.38 12.84 -5.60
CA SER A 178 8.48 13.93 -6.04
C SER A 178 8.68 14.30 -7.51
N LYS A 179 9.92 14.22 -8.02
CA LYS A 179 10.20 14.42 -9.45
C LYS A 179 9.54 13.34 -10.31
N LYS A 180 9.79 12.06 -10.02
CA LYS A 180 9.22 10.96 -10.82
C LYS A 180 7.70 10.93 -10.77
N LEU A 181 7.12 11.18 -9.59
CA LEU A 181 5.68 11.28 -9.42
C LEU A 181 5.10 12.46 -10.21
N GLY A 182 5.76 13.62 -10.19
CA GLY A 182 5.37 14.79 -10.99
C GLY A 182 5.49 14.55 -12.50
N ASP A 183 6.57 13.91 -12.95
CA ASP A 183 6.77 13.55 -14.36
C ASP A 183 5.65 12.59 -14.83
N LEU A 184 5.25 11.63 -13.98
CA LEU A 184 4.13 10.71 -14.28
C LEU A 184 2.78 11.43 -14.29
N LEU A 185 2.48 12.24 -13.28
CA LEU A 185 1.23 13.02 -13.20
C LEU A 185 1.01 13.93 -14.42
N ALA A 186 2.10 14.43 -15.02
CA ALA A 186 2.02 15.27 -16.20
C ALA A 186 1.54 14.54 -17.47
N VAL A 187 1.64 13.21 -17.52
CA VAL A 187 1.30 12.41 -18.71
C VAL A 187 0.18 11.39 -18.46
N ALA A 188 -0.13 11.08 -17.20
CA ALA A 188 -1.15 10.11 -16.82
C ALA A 188 -2.56 10.62 -17.12
N ARG A 189 -3.40 9.77 -17.72
CA ARG A 189 -4.85 10.01 -17.84
C ARG A 189 -5.55 9.68 -16.53
N VAL A 190 -5.19 8.56 -15.91
CA VAL A 190 -5.63 8.18 -14.56
C VAL A 190 -4.48 8.52 -13.61
N PRO A 191 -4.64 9.53 -12.73
CA PRO A 191 -3.57 9.92 -11.82
C PRO A 191 -3.29 8.80 -10.80
N PRO A 192 -2.02 8.61 -10.36
CA PRO A 192 -1.71 7.68 -9.28
C PRO A 192 -2.51 8.02 -8.02
N ALA A 193 -3.27 7.07 -7.49
CA ALA A 193 -4.04 7.27 -6.27
C ALA A 193 -3.13 7.28 -5.02
N VAL A 194 -2.02 6.54 -5.06
CA VAL A 194 -1.10 6.33 -3.95
C VAL A 194 0.36 6.42 -4.43
N ASP A 195 1.22 7.00 -3.60
CA ASP A 195 2.66 6.76 -3.61
C ASP A 195 3.05 6.11 -2.26
N GLN A 196 3.43 4.82 -2.31
CA GLN A 196 3.83 4.06 -1.12
C GLN A 196 5.36 4.14 -0.93
N VAL A 197 5.82 4.76 0.15
CA VAL A 197 7.25 5.08 0.38
C VAL A 197 7.68 4.81 1.81
N GLU A 198 8.99 4.69 2.03
CA GLU A 198 9.55 4.69 3.39
C GLU A 198 9.19 5.99 4.07
N CYS A 199 8.48 5.92 5.20
CA CYS A 199 8.14 7.10 5.98
C CYS A 199 7.99 6.77 7.47
N HIS A 200 8.82 7.40 8.28
CA HIS A 200 8.84 7.24 9.73
C HIS A 200 9.50 8.47 10.37
N PRO A 201 9.46 8.64 11.70
CA PRO A 201 10.07 9.81 12.37
C PRO A 201 11.54 10.10 11.98
N GLY A 202 12.35 9.08 11.70
CA GLY A 202 13.72 9.23 11.19
C GLY A 202 13.86 9.57 9.68
N TRP A 203 12.82 9.38 8.88
CA TRP A 203 12.78 9.68 7.45
C TRP A 203 11.39 10.18 7.07
N GLN A 204 11.17 11.47 7.29
CA GLN A 204 9.81 12.04 7.39
C GLN A 204 9.15 12.37 6.05
N GLN A 205 9.88 12.29 4.94
CA GLN A 205 9.36 12.57 3.60
C GLN A 205 8.70 13.96 3.43
N THR A 206 9.08 14.98 4.20
CA THR A 206 8.37 16.29 4.25
C THR A 206 8.10 16.90 2.88
N LYS A 207 9.10 16.89 1.98
CA LYS A 207 8.96 17.41 0.61
C LYS A 207 7.95 16.60 -0.22
N LEU A 208 8.02 15.27 -0.14
CA LEU A 208 7.11 14.39 -0.87
C LEU A 208 5.70 14.46 -0.28
N HIS A 209 5.56 14.53 1.04
CA HIS A 209 4.28 14.76 1.72
C HIS A 209 3.57 16.01 1.18
N THR A 210 4.25 17.16 1.17
CA THR A 210 3.66 18.40 0.65
C THR A 210 3.28 18.28 -0.82
N PHE A 211 4.12 17.62 -1.62
CA PHE A 211 3.83 17.40 -3.04
C PHE A 211 2.58 16.52 -3.24
N CYS A 212 2.50 15.38 -2.55
CA CYS A 212 1.35 14.48 -2.58
C CYS A 212 0.05 15.17 -2.13
N GLN A 213 0.10 15.95 -1.05
CA GLN A 213 -1.04 16.78 -0.60
C GLN A 213 -1.50 17.77 -1.68
N SER A 214 -0.55 18.45 -2.34
CA SER A 214 -0.88 19.44 -3.37
C SER A 214 -1.45 18.85 -4.67
N THR A 215 -1.20 17.56 -4.94
CA THR A 215 -1.63 16.88 -6.16
C THR A 215 -2.76 15.88 -5.94
N GLY A 216 -3.22 15.70 -4.69
CA GLY A 216 -4.27 14.74 -4.34
C GLY A 216 -3.83 13.28 -4.34
N VAL A 217 -2.52 13.01 -4.39
CA VAL A 217 -1.95 11.65 -4.26
C VAL A 217 -1.84 11.29 -2.79
N HIS A 218 -2.31 10.10 -2.40
CA HIS A 218 -2.19 9.65 -1.02
C HIS A 218 -0.79 9.09 -0.73
N LEU A 219 -0.17 9.50 0.38
CA LEU A 219 1.11 8.95 0.83
C LEU A 219 0.84 7.78 1.79
N SER A 220 1.36 6.60 1.46
CA SER A 220 1.28 5.42 2.32
C SER A 220 2.67 5.03 2.85
N ALA A 221 2.83 4.99 4.16
CA ALA A 221 4.10 4.78 4.84
C ALA A 221 4.42 3.28 5.01
N TYR A 222 5.39 2.76 4.24
CA TYR A 222 6.04 1.48 4.57
C TYR A 222 7.19 1.69 5.56
N SER A 223 7.59 0.61 6.24
CA SER A 223 8.60 0.63 7.32
C SER A 223 8.33 1.72 8.38
N PRO A 224 7.09 1.93 8.85
CA PRO A 224 6.77 3.06 9.73
C PRO A 224 7.46 3.00 11.11
N LEU A 225 8.09 1.87 11.44
CA LEU A 225 8.85 1.62 12.67
C LEU A 225 10.38 1.64 12.45
N GLY A 226 10.87 2.02 11.26
CA GLY A 226 12.30 1.96 10.92
C GLY A 226 12.83 0.56 10.61
N SER A 227 11.92 -0.37 10.26
CA SER A 227 12.22 -1.77 9.94
C SER A 227 13.13 -2.52 10.95
N PRO A 228 12.73 -2.59 12.23
CA PRO A 228 13.51 -3.28 13.25
C PRO A 228 13.71 -4.75 12.88
N GLY A 229 14.95 -5.22 12.89
CA GLY A 229 15.34 -6.59 12.52
C GLY A 229 15.88 -6.76 11.10
N THR A 230 15.90 -5.70 10.28
CA THR A 230 16.59 -5.72 8.98
C THR A 230 18.08 -5.42 9.19
N SER A 231 18.94 -6.43 8.97
CA SER A 231 20.37 -6.41 9.32
C SER A 231 21.20 -5.31 8.65
N TRP A 232 20.72 -4.77 7.51
CA TRP A 232 21.39 -3.73 6.75
C TRP A 232 20.81 -2.31 6.98
N MET A 233 19.78 -2.16 7.82
CA MET A 233 19.21 -0.86 8.17
C MET A 233 19.71 -0.38 9.53
N ASN A 234 20.34 0.79 9.55
CA ASN A 234 20.82 1.48 10.76
C ASN A 234 19.86 2.61 11.11
N GLY A 235 18.76 2.31 11.80
CA GLY A 235 17.76 3.33 12.13
C GLY A 235 16.69 2.81 13.08
N ASN A 236 17.04 2.54 14.33
CA ASN A 236 16.05 2.09 15.30
C ASN A 236 15.25 3.28 15.84
N VAL A 237 14.27 3.74 15.05
CA VAL A 237 13.33 4.82 15.38
C VAL A 237 12.69 4.62 16.76
N LEU A 238 12.51 3.37 17.19
CA LEU A 238 11.89 3.03 18.49
C LEU A 238 12.79 3.31 19.69
N LYS A 239 14.09 3.51 19.47
CA LYS A 239 15.08 3.85 20.51
C LYS A 239 15.41 5.33 20.59
N GLU A 240 14.80 6.17 19.76
CA GLU A 240 15.02 7.61 19.79
C GLU A 240 14.54 8.21 21.13
N PRO A 241 15.38 8.97 21.86
CA PRO A 241 15.02 9.50 23.17
C PRO A 241 13.74 10.33 23.17
N VAL A 242 13.49 11.08 22.08
CA VAL A 242 12.26 11.87 21.92
C VAL A 242 11.02 10.98 21.81
N ILE A 243 11.10 9.86 21.10
CA ILE A 243 9.99 8.91 20.94
C ILE A 243 9.71 8.21 22.27
N ILE A 244 10.76 7.78 22.98
CA ILE A 244 10.64 7.17 24.32
C ILE A 244 9.99 8.15 25.30
N SER A 245 10.46 9.40 25.36
CA SER A 245 9.90 10.40 26.27
C SER A 245 8.41 10.69 26.00
N ILE A 246 8.01 10.75 24.72
CA ILE A 246 6.59 10.92 24.35
C ILE A 246 5.78 9.68 24.74
N ALA A 247 6.32 8.48 24.51
CA ALA A 247 5.68 7.22 24.86
C ALA A 247 5.40 7.12 26.36
N GLU A 248 6.39 7.46 27.20
CA GLU A 248 6.27 7.50 28.66
C GLU A 248 5.19 8.51 29.12
N LYS A 249 5.24 9.74 28.58
CA LYS A 249 4.26 10.79 28.92
C LYS A 249 2.82 10.42 28.57
N LEU A 250 2.62 9.65 27.49
CA LEU A 250 1.30 9.26 27.01
C LEU A 250 0.83 7.89 27.51
N GLY A 251 1.68 7.15 28.25
CA GLY A 251 1.38 5.76 28.64
C GLY A 251 1.19 4.83 27.44
N LYS A 252 2.02 5.00 26.40
CA LYS A 252 1.99 4.22 25.14
C LYS A 252 3.35 3.59 24.86
N THR A 253 3.41 2.70 23.87
CA THR A 253 4.70 2.14 23.40
C THR A 253 5.36 3.07 22.38
N PRO A 254 6.71 3.03 22.22
CA PRO A 254 7.40 3.74 21.14
C PRO A 254 6.84 3.45 19.74
N ALA A 255 6.41 2.21 19.49
CA ALA A 255 5.81 1.82 18.21
C ALA A 255 4.45 2.50 17.99
N GLN A 256 3.59 2.54 19.02
CA GLN A 256 2.30 3.25 18.96
C GLN A 256 2.50 4.74 18.69
N VAL A 257 3.52 5.37 19.29
CA VAL A 257 3.86 6.77 19.03
C VAL A 257 4.31 6.97 17.57
N ALA A 258 5.20 6.14 17.06
CA ALA A 258 5.68 6.23 15.67
C ALA A 258 4.55 6.04 14.63
N LEU A 259 3.64 5.10 14.87
CA LEU A 259 2.47 4.89 14.02
C LEU A 259 1.50 6.08 14.11
N ARG A 260 1.21 6.56 15.32
CA ARG A 260 0.30 7.69 15.52
C ARG A 260 0.84 8.98 14.90
N TRP A 261 2.15 9.18 14.92
CA TRP A 261 2.81 10.30 14.24
C TRP A 261 2.45 10.34 12.75
N ASN A 262 2.65 9.23 12.01
CA ASN A 262 2.32 9.15 10.58
C ASN A 262 0.81 9.37 10.33
N ILE A 263 -0.04 8.79 11.18
CA ILE A 263 -1.49 8.99 11.11
C ILE A 263 -1.86 10.47 11.26
N GLN A 264 -1.22 11.19 12.19
CA GLN A 264 -1.44 12.63 12.36
C GLN A 264 -0.90 13.48 11.21
N MET A 265 0.07 12.98 10.44
CA MET A 265 0.51 13.60 9.19
C MET A 265 -0.45 13.31 8.00
N GLY A 266 -1.51 12.54 8.23
CA GLY A 266 -2.50 12.18 7.23
C GLY A 266 -2.10 11.01 6.33
N HIS A 267 -1.14 10.18 6.76
CA HIS A 267 -0.67 9.02 6.00
C HIS A 267 -1.36 7.74 6.47
N SER A 268 -1.53 6.76 5.58
CA SER A 268 -1.74 5.36 6.02
C SER A 268 -0.41 4.76 6.46
N VAL A 269 -0.45 3.78 7.36
CA VAL A 269 0.75 3.12 7.90
C VAL A 269 0.71 1.63 7.69
N LEU A 270 1.85 1.03 7.32
CA LEU A 270 1.95 -0.39 7.00
C LEU A 270 2.91 -1.11 7.96
N PRO A 271 2.61 -1.24 9.27
CA PRO A 271 3.44 -2.02 10.17
C PRO A 271 3.51 -3.49 9.74
N LYS A 272 4.72 -4.04 9.75
CA LYS A 272 4.96 -5.47 9.71
C LYS A 272 5.12 -5.98 11.14
N SER A 273 4.36 -7.01 11.51
CA SER A 273 4.60 -7.79 12.73
C SER A 273 4.36 -9.27 12.43
N THR A 274 5.16 -10.15 13.06
CA THR A 274 4.89 -11.59 13.12
C THR A 274 4.42 -12.03 14.51
N ASN A 275 4.27 -11.08 15.44
CA ASN A 275 3.87 -11.31 16.82
C ASN A 275 2.41 -10.88 17.01
N GLU A 276 1.70 -11.59 17.90
CA GLU A 276 0.27 -11.38 18.19
C GLU A 276 -0.02 -10.10 19.01
N GLY A 277 1.01 -9.41 19.54
CA GLY A 277 0.90 -8.31 20.52
C GLY A 277 1.41 -6.95 20.08
#